data_AF-A0A5B1CK81-F1
#
_entry.id   AF-A0A5B1CK81-F1
#
_cell.length_a   1.000
_cell.length_b   1.000
_cell.length_c   1.000
_cell.angle_alpha   90.00
_cell.angle_beta   90.00
_cell.angle_gamma   90.00
#
_symmetry.space_group_name_H-M   'P 1'
#
loop_
_entity.id
_entity.type
_entity.pdbx_description
1 polymer ?
#
loop_
_entity_poly.entity_id
_entity_poly.type
_entity_poly.pdbx_seq_one_letter_code
_entity_poly.pdbx_strand_id
1 'polypeptide(L)'
;MDQENGAVAVVVIDSSGWQVANNLNVDTATTLIALASEDPGDWAEAMGVWPRYRTPAVCEFVSCVPLEQTDSGDAMNRLLSAEAFVVVDFCDKRVLIGGDFMPVGRDAAFAMSKDESGKQHCPLSVHLPPWWELREGVSPDAVNDPRQTPINKPYVDREVLFGDALLADIAARVLQTVQTDAWKESEASGEQQARYPFTISVHRDWLMTPREDLDGRTPRELLHGAQDWSDQVTWGQRMRFEDGGPMVAAPDDWDGFETAPMGSQEMILYFDLCRELIGAAWFWCESEQGTSTRANRDDAANELVGFLRGVRDEWHESPFEGGSPPRFMIECGRRRVPRGAGVTIEGIDAVQTEQHIADCDCPICEMMADGLFGVGFTSLDGHHLDLDDEFAFSIHETREAWEEQQREYAEFNAEMDRKHAEREAAGYFGDEQDDPLASAWSGIQDDRPLPGDAGGHLKMAFMVAEIVSDLERLDASREEIQSLNACFANYRRADEEHLDEEASRLKANLQTLAEHHQELLSKSADLQSRIDEAQRTLATPNDDPDVPF
;
A
#
# COMPACT_ATOMS: atom_id res chain seq x y z
N MET A 1 -22.96 -17.43 12.07
CA MET A 1 -23.63 -18.50 11.32
C MET A 1 -23.42 -19.73 12.16
N ASP A 2 -24.43 -20.18 12.88
CA ASP A 2 -24.37 -21.50 13.52
C ASP A 2 -24.69 -22.55 12.45
N GLN A 3 -23.85 -22.61 11.40
CA GLN A 3 -23.85 -23.75 10.50
C GLN A 3 -23.36 -24.93 11.33
N GLU A 4 -24.14 -26.00 11.39
CA GLU A 4 -23.63 -27.31 11.81
C GLU A 4 -22.30 -27.51 11.08
N ASN A 5 -21.18 -27.47 11.81
CA ASN A 5 -19.83 -27.49 11.26
C ASN A 5 -19.66 -28.76 10.43
N GLY A 6 -19.92 -28.66 9.12
CA GLY A 6 -19.70 -29.74 8.17
C GLY A 6 -18.26 -30.19 8.30
N ALA A 7 -18.07 -31.48 8.56
CA ALA A 7 -16.74 -32.06 8.63
C ALA A 7 -16.13 -32.03 7.22
N VAL A 8 -14.98 -31.39 7.09
CA VAL A 8 -14.26 -31.24 5.82
C VAL A 8 -13.06 -32.17 5.82
N ALA A 9 -12.92 -32.98 4.77
CA ALA A 9 -11.70 -33.71 4.52
C ALA A 9 -10.68 -32.80 3.83
N VAL A 10 -9.50 -32.64 4.42
CA VAL A 10 -8.41 -31.86 3.82
C VAL A 10 -7.24 -32.77 3.51
N VAL A 11 -6.74 -32.68 2.27
CA VAL A 11 -5.52 -33.34 1.83
C VAL A 11 -4.47 -32.28 1.50
N VAL A 12 -3.26 -32.47 2.00
CA VAL A 12 -2.09 -31.67 1.67
C VAL A 12 -1.09 -32.55 0.91
N ILE A 13 -0.59 -32.06 -0.22
CA ILE A 13 0.37 -32.76 -1.08
C ILE A 13 1.61 -31.89 -1.22
N ASP A 14 2.78 -32.46 -0.92
CA ASP A 14 4.07 -31.82 -1.13
C ASP A 14 5.14 -32.86 -1.55
N SER A 15 6.40 -32.43 -1.58
CA SER A 15 7.54 -33.28 -1.96
C SER A 15 7.84 -34.40 -0.93
N SER A 16 7.37 -34.24 0.31
CA SER A 16 7.52 -35.21 1.39
C SER A 16 6.42 -36.28 1.39
N GLY A 17 5.27 -36.01 0.79
CA GLY A 17 4.22 -36.99 0.58
C GLY A 17 2.81 -36.42 0.68
N TRP A 18 1.88 -37.24 1.17
CA TRP A 18 0.48 -36.91 1.31
C TRP A 18 0.12 -36.86 2.80
N GLN A 19 -0.59 -35.82 3.20
CA GLN A 19 -1.13 -35.66 4.53
C GLN A 19 -2.63 -35.48 4.45
N VAL A 20 -3.37 -36.01 5.43
CA VAL A 20 -4.83 -35.97 5.41
C VAL A 20 -5.43 -35.73 6.79
N ALA A 21 -6.49 -34.93 6.85
CA ALA A 21 -7.36 -34.75 7.99
C ALA A 21 -8.81 -34.97 7.55
N ASN A 22 -9.59 -35.78 8.27
CA ASN A 22 -10.94 -36.17 7.79
C ASN A 22 -12.07 -35.27 8.27
N ASN A 23 -11.87 -34.58 9.39
CA ASN A 23 -12.94 -33.90 10.12
C ASN A 23 -12.45 -32.53 10.60
N LEU A 24 -11.97 -31.70 9.68
CA LEU A 24 -11.69 -30.30 9.99
C LEU A 24 -12.98 -29.49 9.95
N ASN A 25 -13.08 -28.46 10.78
CA ASN A 25 -14.13 -27.47 10.61
C ASN A 25 -13.83 -26.60 9.37
N VAL A 26 -14.87 -25.93 8.86
CA VAL A 26 -14.78 -25.08 7.67
C VAL A 26 -13.73 -23.99 7.87
N ASP A 27 -13.70 -23.35 9.04
CA ASP A 27 -12.76 -22.26 9.33
C ASP A 27 -11.29 -22.68 9.20
N THR A 28 -10.93 -23.85 9.74
CA THR A 28 -9.58 -24.41 9.65
C THR A 28 -9.25 -24.78 8.21
N ALA A 29 -10.19 -25.37 7.47
CA ALA A 29 -9.99 -25.68 6.06
C ALA A 29 -9.79 -24.42 5.22
N THR A 30 -10.56 -23.36 5.46
CA THR A 30 -10.39 -22.05 4.79
C THR A 30 -9.06 -21.40 5.18
N THR A 31 -8.65 -21.47 6.44
CA THR A 31 -7.31 -20.99 6.86
C THR A 31 -6.19 -21.74 6.16
N LEU A 32 -6.31 -23.06 5.95
CA LEU A 32 -5.32 -23.83 5.18
C LEU A 32 -5.23 -23.40 3.71
N ILE A 33 -6.36 -23.02 3.09
CA ILE A 33 -6.36 -22.42 1.76
C ILE A 33 -5.65 -21.05 1.78
N ALA A 34 -5.92 -20.23 2.80
CA ALA A 34 -5.31 -18.91 2.93
C ALA A 34 -3.77 -18.96 3.05
N LEU A 35 -3.19 -20.03 3.60
CA LEU A 35 -1.72 -20.19 3.63
C LEU A 35 -1.10 -20.20 2.22
N ALA A 36 -1.84 -20.66 1.19
CA ALA A 36 -1.37 -20.64 -0.19
C ALA A 36 -1.19 -19.22 -0.73
N SER A 37 -1.79 -18.21 -0.09
CA SER A 37 -1.59 -16.81 -0.45
C SER A 37 -0.16 -16.32 -0.26
N GLU A 38 0.66 -17.00 0.54
CA GLU A 38 2.09 -16.68 0.71
C GLU A 38 3.00 -17.37 -0.32
N ASP A 39 2.44 -18.20 -1.20
CA ASP A 39 3.18 -19.06 -2.13
C ASP A 39 4.19 -20.06 -1.50
N PRO A 40 3.85 -20.76 -0.40
CA PRO A 40 4.75 -21.76 0.17
C PRO A 40 5.07 -22.88 -0.83
N GLY A 41 6.33 -23.32 -0.87
CA GLY A 41 6.84 -24.41 -1.69
C GLY A 41 6.47 -25.80 -1.18
N ASP A 42 6.24 -25.93 0.13
CA ASP A 42 5.85 -27.18 0.79
C ASP A 42 5.03 -26.93 2.07
N TRP A 43 4.66 -28.00 2.77
CA TRP A 43 3.92 -27.90 4.01
C TRP A 43 4.73 -27.26 5.16
N ALA A 44 6.05 -27.43 5.19
CA ALA A 44 6.89 -26.87 6.25
C ALA A 44 6.94 -25.34 6.16
N GLU A 45 7.05 -24.79 4.95
CA GLU A 45 6.91 -23.36 4.71
C GLU A 45 5.51 -22.87 5.07
N ALA A 46 4.44 -23.58 4.65
CA ALA A 46 3.07 -23.21 5.01
C ALA A 46 2.84 -23.15 6.54
N MET A 47 3.47 -24.05 7.30
CA MET A 47 3.47 -24.00 8.77
C MET A 47 4.12 -22.72 9.32
N GLY A 48 5.19 -22.24 8.69
CA GLY A 48 5.92 -21.02 9.07
C GLY A 48 5.07 -19.75 9.00
N VAL A 49 4.08 -19.70 8.10
CA VAL A 49 3.14 -18.57 7.96
C VAL A 49 1.79 -18.79 8.65
N TRP A 50 1.58 -19.90 9.36
CA TRP A 50 0.37 -20.08 10.18
C TRP A 50 0.08 -18.89 11.11
N PRO A 51 1.08 -18.29 11.81
CA PRO A 51 0.81 -17.12 12.66
C PRO A 51 0.22 -15.93 11.90
N ARG A 52 0.47 -15.80 10.59
CA ARG A 52 -0.07 -14.74 9.70
C ARG A 52 -1.52 -14.94 9.26
N TYR A 53 -2.08 -16.14 9.42
CA TYR A 53 -3.49 -16.42 9.06
C TYR A 53 -4.35 -16.94 10.21
N ARG A 54 -3.75 -17.38 11.33
CA ARG A 54 -4.53 -17.86 12.47
C ARG A 54 -5.45 -16.77 13.02
N THR A 55 -6.68 -17.14 13.30
CA THR A 55 -7.67 -16.35 14.02
C THR A 55 -8.08 -17.08 15.31
N PRO A 56 -8.83 -16.45 16.23
CA PRO A 56 -9.38 -17.14 17.39
C PRO A 56 -10.30 -18.32 17.06
N ALA A 57 -10.80 -18.43 15.82
CA ALA A 57 -11.66 -19.52 15.37
C ALA A 57 -10.92 -20.84 15.09
N VAL A 58 -9.58 -20.79 14.97
CA VAL A 58 -8.73 -21.95 14.65
C VAL A 58 -7.69 -22.19 15.75
N CYS A 59 -7.00 -23.32 15.69
CA CYS A 59 -6.02 -23.67 16.71
C CYS A 59 -4.81 -22.71 16.70
N GLU A 60 -4.30 -22.41 17.90
CA GLU A 60 -3.16 -21.49 18.08
C GLU A 60 -1.91 -21.96 17.32
N PHE A 61 -1.64 -23.27 17.35
CA PHE A 61 -0.49 -23.88 16.70
C PHE A 61 -0.93 -24.79 15.56
N VAL A 62 -0.28 -24.67 14.39
CA VAL A 62 -0.55 -25.53 13.22
C VAL A 62 -0.34 -27.02 13.50
N SER A 63 0.54 -27.36 14.45
CA SER A 63 0.75 -28.75 14.90
C SER A 63 -0.47 -29.38 15.57
N CYS A 64 -1.47 -28.57 15.93
CA CYS A 64 -2.75 -29.05 16.45
C CYS A 64 -3.76 -29.37 15.34
N VAL A 65 -3.47 -29.02 14.08
CA VAL A 65 -4.25 -29.49 12.94
C VAL A 65 -3.96 -30.99 12.77
N PRO A 66 -4.98 -31.88 12.85
CA PRO A 66 -4.79 -33.32 12.85
C PRO A 66 -4.49 -33.90 11.45
N LEU A 67 -3.43 -33.40 10.82
CA LEU A 67 -2.91 -33.91 9.56
C LEU A 67 -2.03 -35.14 9.83
N GLU A 68 -2.42 -36.27 9.23
CA GLU A 68 -1.70 -37.53 9.34
C GLU A 68 -1.03 -37.86 8.01
N GLN A 69 0.24 -38.26 8.04
CA GLN A 69 0.94 -38.81 6.88
C GLN A 69 0.21 -40.06 6.38
N THR A 70 0.03 -40.16 5.08
CA THR A 70 -0.73 -41.24 4.41
C THR A 70 -0.15 -41.51 3.02
N ASP A 71 -0.53 -42.63 2.40
CA ASP A 71 -0.34 -42.81 0.97
C ASP A 71 -1.49 -42.20 0.14
N SER A 72 -1.25 -42.04 -1.16
CA SER A 72 -2.20 -41.42 -2.08
C SER A 72 -3.50 -42.23 -2.24
N GLY A 73 -3.45 -43.56 -2.14
CA GLY A 73 -4.64 -44.41 -2.25
C GLY A 73 -5.59 -44.19 -1.08
N ASP A 74 -5.05 -44.17 0.15
CA ASP A 74 -5.81 -43.91 1.36
C ASP A 74 -6.33 -42.46 1.42
N ALA A 75 -5.54 -41.48 0.99
CA ALA A 75 -6.00 -40.09 0.87
C ALA A 75 -7.18 -39.97 -0.12
N MET A 76 -7.08 -40.59 -1.29
CA MET A 76 -8.14 -40.61 -2.29
C MET A 76 -9.42 -41.28 -1.77
N ASN A 77 -9.30 -42.40 -1.04
CA ASN A 77 -10.46 -43.05 -0.42
C ASN A 77 -11.17 -42.15 0.59
N ARG A 78 -10.41 -41.36 1.37
CA ARG A 78 -10.95 -40.37 2.32
C ARG A 78 -11.69 -39.25 1.58
N LEU A 79 -11.11 -38.69 0.52
CA LEU A 79 -11.76 -37.67 -0.31
C LEU A 79 -13.06 -38.19 -0.96
N LEU A 80 -13.05 -39.41 -1.50
CA LEU A 80 -14.23 -40.04 -2.12
C LEU A 80 -15.37 -40.31 -1.14
N SER A 81 -15.06 -40.42 0.15
CA SER A 81 -16.04 -40.69 1.20
C SER A 81 -16.53 -39.43 1.93
N ALA A 82 -15.92 -38.27 1.64
CA ALA A 82 -16.24 -37.01 2.30
C ALA A 82 -17.39 -36.28 1.63
N GLU A 83 -18.24 -35.62 2.42
CA GLU A 83 -19.31 -34.75 1.92
C GLU A 83 -18.75 -33.44 1.35
N ALA A 84 -17.68 -32.92 1.96
CA ALA A 84 -16.96 -31.72 1.56
C ALA A 84 -15.44 -31.97 1.65
N PHE A 85 -14.67 -31.45 0.69
CA PHE A 85 -13.22 -31.60 0.72
C PHE A 85 -12.44 -30.41 0.15
N VAL A 86 -11.20 -30.31 0.61
CA VAL A 86 -10.17 -29.39 0.10
C VAL A 86 -8.88 -30.16 -0.13
N VAL A 87 -8.20 -29.89 -1.25
CA VAL A 87 -6.86 -30.39 -1.52
C VAL A 87 -5.95 -29.20 -1.76
N VAL A 88 -4.86 -29.10 -1.02
CA VAL A 88 -3.78 -28.13 -1.23
C VAL A 88 -2.55 -28.87 -1.72
N ASP A 89 -2.19 -28.65 -2.97
CA ASP A 89 -1.05 -29.27 -3.64
C ASP A 89 0.05 -28.23 -3.85
N PHE A 90 1.08 -28.27 -3.01
CA PHE A 90 2.20 -27.33 -3.07
C PHE A 90 3.15 -27.62 -4.23
N CYS A 91 3.27 -28.89 -4.65
CA CYS A 91 4.11 -29.30 -5.77
C CYS A 91 3.60 -28.71 -7.09
N ASP A 92 2.30 -28.87 -7.35
CA ASP A 92 1.69 -28.37 -8.58
C ASP A 92 1.06 -26.98 -8.40
N LYS A 93 1.15 -26.37 -7.21
CA LYS A 93 0.58 -25.07 -6.87
C LYS A 93 -0.92 -25.01 -7.17
N ARG A 94 -1.70 -25.92 -6.59
CA ARG A 94 -3.14 -26.08 -6.84
C ARG A 94 -3.93 -26.11 -5.54
N VAL A 95 -5.11 -25.50 -5.58
CA VAL A 95 -6.16 -25.66 -4.57
C VAL A 95 -7.37 -26.26 -5.28
N LEU A 96 -7.82 -27.43 -4.82
CA LEU A 96 -9.00 -28.10 -5.33
C LEU A 96 -10.06 -28.12 -4.23
N ILE A 97 -11.28 -27.68 -4.56
CA ILE A 97 -12.39 -27.60 -3.63
C ILE A 97 -13.56 -28.38 -4.24
N GLY A 98 -14.20 -29.24 -3.46
CA GLY A 98 -15.33 -30.02 -3.94
C GLY A 98 -16.25 -30.56 -2.86
N GLY A 99 -17.26 -31.31 -3.31
CA GLY A 99 -18.39 -31.70 -2.47
C GLY A 99 -19.23 -30.49 -2.07
N ASP A 100 -19.66 -30.45 -0.82
CA ASP A 100 -20.49 -29.38 -0.24
C ASP A 100 -19.66 -28.23 0.37
N PHE A 101 -18.34 -28.19 0.13
CA PHE A 101 -17.51 -27.06 0.58
C PHE A 101 -17.86 -25.79 -0.20
N MET A 102 -17.98 -24.66 0.49
CA MET A 102 -18.34 -23.39 -0.13
C MET A 102 -17.24 -22.86 -1.06
N PRO A 103 -17.58 -22.22 -2.18
CA PRO A 103 -16.59 -21.50 -2.97
C PRO A 103 -15.89 -20.42 -2.13
N VAL A 104 -14.57 -20.36 -2.25
CA VAL A 104 -13.70 -19.39 -1.60
C VAL A 104 -13.33 -18.27 -2.58
N GLY A 105 -13.16 -18.61 -3.86
CA GLY A 105 -12.63 -17.68 -4.84
C GLY A 105 -11.12 -17.43 -4.67
N ARG A 106 -10.56 -16.70 -5.64
CA ARG A 106 -9.11 -16.44 -5.70
C ARG A 106 -8.67 -15.26 -4.80
N ASP A 107 -9.57 -14.30 -4.68
CA ASP A 107 -9.38 -13.01 -4.02
C ASP A 107 -10.63 -12.73 -3.20
N ALA A 108 -10.57 -13.03 -1.90
CA ALA A 108 -11.71 -12.96 -1.00
C ALA A 108 -11.26 -12.68 0.44
N ALA A 109 -12.14 -12.05 1.22
CA ALA A 109 -11.95 -11.85 2.65
C ALA A 109 -13.15 -12.42 3.43
N PHE A 110 -12.87 -13.15 4.50
CA PHE A 110 -13.87 -13.81 5.33
C PHE A 110 -13.81 -13.27 6.75
N ALA A 111 -14.98 -13.07 7.37
CA ALA A 111 -15.06 -12.80 8.80
C ALA A 111 -15.12 -14.11 9.57
N MET A 112 -14.06 -14.41 10.33
CA MET A 112 -13.93 -15.68 11.05
C MET A 112 -14.65 -15.68 12.40
N SER A 113 -15.12 -14.52 12.86
CA SER A 113 -15.93 -14.41 14.07
C SER A 113 -16.98 -13.31 13.93
N LYS A 114 -18.03 -13.42 14.73
CA LYS A 114 -19.02 -12.36 14.92
C LYS A 114 -19.17 -12.11 16.40
N ASP A 115 -19.16 -10.86 16.81
CA ASP A 115 -19.41 -10.50 18.21
C ASP A 115 -20.91 -10.60 18.55
N GLU A 116 -21.26 -10.27 19.80
CA GLU A 116 -22.64 -10.30 20.29
C GLU A 116 -23.55 -9.29 19.57
N SER A 117 -22.98 -8.23 18.98
CA SER A 117 -23.70 -7.24 18.18
C SER A 117 -23.90 -7.66 16.72
N GLY A 118 -23.29 -8.79 16.32
CA GLY A 118 -23.28 -9.27 14.94
C GLY A 118 -22.20 -8.63 14.08
N LYS A 119 -21.34 -7.77 14.65
CA LYS A 119 -20.21 -7.16 13.96
C LYS A 119 -19.20 -8.24 13.60
N GLN A 120 -18.70 -8.15 12.38
CA GLN A 120 -17.75 -9.09 11.81
C GLN A 120 -16.33 -8.77 12.28
N HIS A 121 -15.60 -9.80 12.70
CA HIS A 121 -14.25 -9.71 13.25
C HIS A 121 -13.36 -10.83 12.74
N CYS A 122 -12.06 -10.65 12.96
CA CYS A 122 -10.97 -11.54 12.61
C CYS A 122 -10.96 -11.84 11.11
N PRO A 123 -10.64 -10.85 10.27
CA PRO A 123 -10.62 -11.04 8.84
C PRO A 123 -9.56 -12.08 8.45
N LEU A 124 -9.95 -13.03 7.62
CA LEU A 124 -9.09 -13.98 6.94
C LEU A 124 -9.13 -13.67 5.45
N SER A 125 -8.02 -13.18 4.91
CA SER A 125 -7.91 -12.89 3.48
C SER A 125 -7.27 -14.04 2.72
N VAL A 126 -7.83 -14.38 1.56
CA VAL A 126 -7.34 -15.37 0.60
C VAL A 126 -7.04 -14.63 -0.69
N HIS A 127 -5.75 -14.53 -1.04
CA HIS A 127 -5.24 -13.91 -2.26
C HIS A 127 -4.26 -14.88 -2.94
N LEU A 128 -4.75 -15.76 -3.82
CA LEU A 128 -3.90 -16.78 -4.43
C LEU A 128 -3.01 -16.17 -5.53
N PRO A 129 -1.68 -16.40 -5.50
CA PRO A 129 -0.74 -15.83 -6.48
C PRO A 129 -1.10 -16.28 -7.90
N PRO A 130 -0.94 -15.47 -8.97
CA PRO A 130 -1.43 -15.77 -10.33
C PRO A 130 -1.03 -17.14 -10.91
N TRP A 131 0.10 -17.69 -10.46
CA TRP A 131 0.58 -19.03 -10.86
C TRP A 131 -0.02 -20.18 -10.04
N TRP A 132 -0.97 -19.96 -9.13
CA TRP A 132 -1.74 -21.02 -8.49
C TRP A 132 -3.01 -21.36 -9.27
N GLU A 133 -3.36 -22.64 -9.40
CA GLU A 133 -4.68 -23.03 -9.90
C GLU A 133 -5.68 -23.16 -8.77
N LEU A 134 -6.85 -22.54 -8.92
CA LEU A 134 -7.99 -22.77 -8.06
C LEU A 134 -9.06 -23.48 -8.88
N ARG A 135 -9.47 -24.69 -8.46
CA ARG A 135 -10.56 -25.43 -9.09
C ARG A 135 -11.63 -25.73 -8.04
N GLU A 136 -12.80 -25.13 -8.22
CA GLU A 136 -13.92 -25.25 -7.28
C GLU A 136 -15.04 -26.11 -7.87
N GLY A 137 -15.81 -26.78 -7.00
CA GLY A 137 -16.90 -27.68 -7.42
C GLY A 137 -16.42 -28.90 -8.19
N VAL A 138 -15.20 -29.38 -7.94
CA VAL A 138 -14.63 -30.54 -8.64
C VAL A 138 -14.96 -31.86 -7.93
N SER A 139 -14.89 -32.97 -8.65
CA SER A 139 -14.91 -34.31 -8.04
C SER A 139 -13.53 -34.65 -7.45
N PRO A 140 -13.45 -35.57 -6.46
CA PRO A 140 -12.17 -36.02 -5.92
C PRO A 140 -11.19 -36.53 -6.97
N ASP A 141 -11.67 -37.16 -8.05
CA ASP A 141 -10.83 -37.67 -9.13
C ASP A 141 -9.93 -36.60 -9.78
N ALA A 142 -10.35 -35.32 -9.71
CA ALA A 142 -9.60 -34.19 -10.25
C ALA A 142 -8.21 -34.00 -9.62
N VAL A 143 -7.95 -34.58 -8.44
CA VAL A 143 -6.61 -34.59 -7.81
C VAL A 143 -5.57 -35.26 -8.70
N ASN A 144 -5.99 -36.29 -9.45
CA ASN A 144 -5.11 -37.03 -10.36
C ASN A 144 -5.01 -36.40 -11.76
N ASP A 145 -5.84 -35.40 -12.06
CA ASP A 145 -5.68 -34.66 -13.31
C ASP A 145 -4.34 -33.92 -13.26
N PRO A 146 -3.61 -33.80 -14.38
CA PRO A 146 -2.50 -32.87 -14.44
C PRO A 146 -3.00 -31.44 -14.30
N ARG A 147 -2.12 -30.56 -13.83
CA ARG A 147 -2.30 -29.11 -13.89
C ARG A 147 -2.66 -28.66 -15.33
N GLN A 148 -3.58 -27.70 -15.47
CA GLN A 148 -4.09 -27.27 -16.78
C GLN A 148 -3.25 -26.16 -17.43
N THR A 149 -2.59 -25.36 -16.61
CA THR A 149 -1.75 -24.21 -16.97
C THR A 149 -0.32 -24.46 -16.51
N PRO A 150 0.71 -23.94 -17.16
CA PRO A 150 2.07 -24.00 -16.62
C PRO A 150 2.18 -23.11 -15.36
N ILE A 151 3.07 -23.48 -14.43
CA ILE A 151 3.48 -22.59 -13.34
C ILE A 151 4.38 -21.51 -13.96
N ASN A 152 3.88 -20.29 -14.06
CA ASN A 152 4.62 -19.13 -14.54
C ASN A 152 4.83 -18.13 -13.40
N LYS A 153 5.71 -18.49 -12.46
CA LYS A 153 6.10 -17.59 -11.36
C LYS A 153 7.10 -16.56 -11.91
N PRO A 154 6.83 -15.24 -11.77
CA PRO A 154 7.80 -14.23 -12.17
C PRO A 154 9.11 -14.41 -11.41
N TYR A 155 10.21 -14.30 -12.14
CA TYR A 155 11.56 -14.35 -11.61
C TYR A 155 12.15 -12.94 -11.60
N VAL A 156 12.75 -12.56 -10.48
CA VAL A 156 13.40 -11.25 -10.27
C VAL A 156 14.86 -11.47 -9.96
N ASP A 157 15.75 -10.86 -10.75
CA ASP A 157 17.18 -10.84 -10.48
C ASP A 157 17.60 -9.52 -9.84
N ARG A 158 17.63 -9.50 -8.49
CA ARG A 158 18.00 -8.30 -7.74
C ARG A 158 19.49 -7.98 -7.85
N GLU A 159 20.36 -8.95 -8.16
CA GLU A 159 21.77 -8.68 -8.41
C GLU A 159 21.95 -7.91 -9.72
N VAL A 160 21.14 -8.19 -10.74
CA VAL A 160 21.15 -7.39 -11.97
C VAL A 160 20.50 -6.03 -11.77
N LEU A 161 19.32 -5.98 -11.13
CA LEU A 161 18.58 -4.74 -10.93
C LEU A 161 19.31 -3.78 -9.99
N PHE A 162 19.78 -4.21 -8.82
CA PHE A 162 20.38 -3.32 -7.81
C PHE A 162 21.92 -3.38 -7.79
N GLY A 163 22.54 -4.32 -8.50
CA GLY A 163 23.98 -4.58 -8.43
C GLY A 163 24.81 -3.88 -9.50
N ASP A 164 26.01 -4.41 -9.71
CA ASP A 164 27.03 -3.81 -10.58
C ASP A 164 26.61 -3.76 -12.06
N ALA A 165 25.69 -4.63 -12.49
CA ALA A 165 25.14 -4.63 -13.86
C ALA A 165 24.40 -3.32 -14.18
N LEU A 166 23.53 -2.86 -13.28
CA LEU A 166 22.87 -1.55 -13.37
C LEU A 166 23.90 -0.42 -13.40
N LEU A 167 24.82 -0.42 -12.44
CA LEU A 167 25.80 0.66 -12.28
C LEU A 167 26.70 0.81 -13.51
N ALA A 168 27.17 -0.31 -14.06
CA ALA A 168 28.02 -0.33 -15.25
C ALA A 168 27.28 0.17 -16.50
N ASP A 169 26.01 -0.20 -16.66
CA ASP A 169 25.20 0.23 -17.80
C ASP A 169 24.88 1.73 -17.73
N ILE A 170 24.43 2.23 -16.57
CA ILE A 170 24.22 3.67 -16.34
C ILE A 170 25.51 4.44 -16.61
N ALA A 171 26.64 4.01 -16.04
CA ALA A 171 27.93 4.68 -16.24
C ALA A 171 28.33 4.75 -17.73
N ALA A 172 28.19 3.64 -18.46
CA ALA A 172 28.49 3.59 -19.88
C ALA A 172 27.62 4.54 -20.70
N ARG A 173 26.29 4.54 -20.47
CA ARG A 173 25.33 5.40 -21.19
C ARG A 173 25.51 6.86 -20.86
N VAL A 174 25.78 7.20 -19.61
CA VAL A 174 26.06 8.57 -19.17
C VAL A 174 27.32 9.09 -19.86
N LEU A 175 28.42 8.34 -19.79
CA LEU A 175 29.70 8.71 -20.41
C LEU A 175 29.60 8.83 -21.93
N GLN A 176 28.76 8.01 -22.57
CA GLN A 176 28.47 8.13 -24.00
C GLN A 176 27.65 9.39 -24.30
N THR A 177 26.58 9.63 -23.52
CA THR A 177 25.65 10.74 -23.72
C THR A 177 26.35 12.10 -23.62
N VAL A 178 27.21 12.31 -22.60
CA VAL A 178 27.95 13.57 -22.44
C VAL A 178 28.95 13.87 -23.56
N GLN A 179 29.25 12.88 -24.42
CA GLN A 179 30.13 13.04 -25.58
C GLN A 179 29.36 13.35 -26.87
N THR A 180 28.04 13.21 -26.87
CA THR A 180 27.20 13.51 -28.04
C THR A 180 27.15 15.01 -28.33
N ASP A 181 26.90 15.37 -29.58
CA ASP A 181 26.72 16.76 -29.97
C ASP A 181 25.43 17.33 -29.39
N ALA A 182 24.36 16.53 -29.30
CA ALA A 182 23.11 16.92 -28.63
C ALA A 182 23.33 17.38 -27.17
N TRP A 183 24.17 16.69 -26.40
CA TRP A 183 24.52 17.14 -25.05
C TRP A 183 25.31 18.45 -25.08
N LYS A 184 26.34 18.56 -25.93
CA LYS A 184 27.21 19.75 -26.00
C LYS A 184 26.49 21.00 -26.50
N GLU A 185 25.50 20.84 -27.37
CA GLU A 185 24.68 21.92 -27.91
C GLU A 185 23.54 22.32 -26.95
N SER A 186 23.28 21.50 -25.92
CA SER A 186 22.30 21.79 -24.87
C SER A 186 22.92 22.55 -23.69
N GLU A 187 22.06 23.13 -22.86
CA GLU A 187 22.46 23.77 -21.59
C GLU A 187 22.61 22.76 -20.43
N ALA A 188 22.57 21.45 -20.72
CA ALA A 188 22.60 20.38 -19.72
C ALA A 188 23.82 20.41 -18.78
N SER A 189 24.94 21.00 -19.23
CA SER A 189 26.14 21.17 -18.38
C SER A 189 25.98 22.16 -17.23
N GLY A 190 24.97 23.04 -17.28
CA GLY A 190 24.72 24.06 -16.25
C GLY A 190 23.28 24.08 -15.73
N GLU A 191 22.33 23.49 -16.45
CA GLU A 191 20.91 23.52 -16.11
C GLU A 191 20.33 22.11 -15.92
N GLN A 192 19.79 21.84 -14.74
CA GLN A 192 19.17 20.56 -14.40
C GLN A 192 17.98 20.22 -15.32
N GLN A 193 17.18 21.22 -15.69
CA GLN A 193 16.02 21.01 -16.57
C GLN A 193 16.45 20.54 -17.97
N ALA A 194 17.58 21.04 -18.48
CA ALA A 194 18.13 20.62 -19.76
C ALA A 194 18.68 19.18 -19.75
N ARG A 195 18.96 18.60 -18.56
CA ARG A 195 19.35 17.18 -18.40
C ARG A 195 18.17 16.23 -18.52
N TYR A 196 16.96 16.70 -18.26
CA TYR A 196 15.79 15.84 -18.09
C TYR A 196 15.52 14.87 -19.25
N PRO A 197 15.56 15.31 -20.54
CA PRO A 197 15.36 14.39 -21.66
C PRO A 197 16.45 13.31 -21.76
N PHE A 198 17.69 13.64 -21.37
CA PHE A 198 18.79 12.69 -21.33
C PHE A 198 18.62 11.67 -20.20
N THR A 199 18.14 12.11 -19.03
CA THR A 199 17.80 11.22 -17.92
C THR A 199 16.73 10.20 -18.34
N ILE A 200 15.65 10.66 -18.99
CA ILE A 200 14.60 9.79 -19.55
C ILE A 200 15.21 8.77 -20.50
N SER A 201 16.03 9.22 -21.47
CA SER A 201 16.62 8.31 -22.45
C SER A 201 17.50 7.25 -21.80
N VAL A 202 18.39 7.62 -20.86
CA VAL A 202 19.26 6.66 -20.18
C VAL A 202 18.43 5.64 -19.39
N HIS A 203 17.43 6.11 -18.63
CA HIS A 203 16.60 5.23 -17.82
C HIS A 203 15.75 4.29 -18.68
N ARG A 204 15.05 4.82 -19.69
CA ARG A 204 14.25 4.03 -20.63
C ARG A 204 15.10 2.97 -21.30
N ASP A 205 16.27 3.36 -21.80
CA ASP A 205 17.10 2.42 -22.54
C ASP A 205 17.67 1.33 -21.62
N TRP A 206 17.96 1.61 -20.34
CA TRP A 206 18.27 0.57 -19.37
C TRP A 206 17.10 -0.42 -19.22
N LEU A 207 15.90 0.07 -18.95
CA LEU A 207 14.74 -0.77 -18.68
C LEU A 207 14.28 -1.58 -19.89
N MET A 208 14.45 -1.04 -21.10
CA MET A 208 13.88 -1.60 -22.33
C MET A 208 14.90 -2.31 -23.23
N THR A 209 16.19 -2.29 -22.91
CA THR A 209 17.21 -3.01 -23.71
C THR A 209 17.28 -4.48 -23.25
N PRO A 210 17.05 -5.45 -24.16
CA PRO A 210 17.28 -6.87 -23.89
C PRO A 210 18.72 -7.13 -23.45
N ARG A 211 18.91 -7.98 -22.42
CA ARG A 211 20.24 -8.30 -21.90
C ARG A 211 20.57 -9.79 -22.03
N GLU A 212 21.82 -10.09 -22.34
CA GLU A 212 22.31 -11.47 -22.48
C GLU A 212 22.34 -12.21 -21.13
N ASP A 213 22.69 -11.52 -20.05
CA ASP A 213 22.68 -12.06 -18.68
C ASP A 213 21.27 -12.31 -18.12
N LEU A 214 20.24 -11.86 -18.84
CA LEU A 214 18.83 -12.13 -18.56
C LEU A 214 18.15 -12.98 -19.65
N ASP A 215 18.92 -13.77 -20.40
CA ASP A 215 18.42 -14.63 -21.49
C ASP A 215 17.63 -13.88 -22.58
N GLY A 216 17.99 -12.63 -22.84
CA GLY A 216 17.33 -11.75 -23.81
C GLY A 216 16.10 -11.04 -23.25
N ARG A 217 15.79 -11.16 -21.95
CA ARG A 217 14.79 -10.34 -21.28
C ARG A 217 15.30 -8.93 -21.01
N THR A 218 14.37 -8.01 -20.83
CA THR A 218 14.63 -6.63 -20.42
C THR A 218 14.55 -6.51 -18.89
N PRO A 219 15.28 -5.58 -18.25
CA PRO A 219 15.13 -5.33 -16.82
C PRO A 219 13.69 -5.01 -16.41
N ARG A 220 12.91 -4.34 -17.26
CA ARG A 220 11.50 -4.05 -17.01
C ARG A 220 10.66 -5.30 -16.80
N GLU A 221 10.90 -6.37 -17.59
CA GLU A 221 10.16 -7.63 -17.44
C GLU A 221 10.42 -8.35 -16.10
N LEU A 222 11.42 -7.92 -15.31
CA LEU A 222 11.65 -8.40 -13.95
C LEU A 222 10.84 -7.64 -12.90
N LEU A 223 10.28 -6.47 -13.23
CA LEU A 223 9.60 -5.59 -12.27
C LEU A 223 8.12 -5.93 -12.06
N HIS A 224 7.52 -6.72 -12.96
CA HIS A 224 6.07 -6.97 -13.02
C HIS A 224 5.72 -8.46 -12.82
N GLY A 225 4.42 -8.77 -12.86
CA GLY A 225 3.87 -10.13 -12.87
C GLY A 225 3.24 -10.61 -11.56
N ALA A 226 3.37 -9.85 -10.47
CA ALA A 226 2.73 -10.20 -9.20
C ALA A 226 2.40 -9.01 -8.27
N GLN A 227 2.40 -7.78 -8.79
CA GLN A 227 2.24 -6.55 -8.00
C GLN A 227 0.89 -6.55 -7.26
N ASP A 228 -0.21 -6.73 -8.00
CA ASP A 228 -1.56 -6.78 -7.43
C ASP A 228 -1.68 -7.84 -6.32
N TRP A 229 -1.14 -9.03 -6.54
CA TRP A 229 -1.15 -10.09 -5.53
C TRP A 229 -0.35 -9.69 -4.28
N SER A 230 0.86 -9.17 -4.45
CA SER A 230 1.71 -8.75 -3.33
C SER A 230 1.04 -7.65 -2.50
N ASP A 231 0.38 -6.71 -3.17
CA ASP A 231 -0.33 -5.60 -2.54
C ASP A 231 -1.57 -6.08 -1.80
N GLN A 232 -2.32 -7.03 -2.37
CA GLN A 232 -3.46 -7.66 -1.72
C GLN A 232 -3.06 -8.46 -0.47
N VAL A 233 -1.99 -9.26 -0.52
CA VAL A 233 -1.49 -9.99 0.67
C VAL A 233 -1.08 -9.01 1.77
N THR A 234 -0.40 -7.93 1.40
CA THR A 234 0.00 -6.85 2.32
C THR A 234 -1.24 -6.18 2.94
N TRP A 235 -2.27 -5.90 2.13
CA TRP A 235 -3.54 -5.35 2.59
C TRP A 235 -4.29 -6.31 3.53
N GLY A 236 -4.24 -7.61 3.29
CA GLY A 236 -4.80 -8.62 4.20
C GLY A 236 -4.17 -8.57 5.61
N GLN A 237 -2.85 -8.38 5.69
CA GLN A 237 -2.17 -8.19 6.99
C GLN A 237 -2.57 -6.88 7.67
N ARG A 238 -2.76 -5.81 6.89
CA ARG A 238 -3.29 -4.53 7.41
C ARG A 238 -4.67 -4.72 8.03
N MET A 239 -5.60 -5.32 7.31
CA MET A 239 -6.96 -5.58 7.81
C MET A 239 -6.96 -6.36 9.12
N ARG A 240 -6.13 -7.41 9.20
CA ARG A 240 -5.98 -8.20 10.42
C ARG A 240 -5.43 -7.39 11.58
N PHE A 241 -4.44 -6.53 11.33
CA PHE A 241 -3.87 -5.69 12.37
C PHE A 241 -4.87 -4.64 12.88
N GLU A 242 -5.63 -4.02 11.98
CA GLU A 242 -6.68 -3.06 12.34
C GLU A 242 -7.79 -3.70 13.18
N ASP A 243 -8.01 -5.02 13.04
CA ASP A 243 -8.90 -5.81 13.91
C ASP A 243 -8.23 -6.30 15.23
N GLY A 244 -7.00 -5.86 15.52
CA GLY A 244 -6.28 -6.16 16.76
C GLY A 244 -5.39 -7.40 16.72
N GLY A 245 -5.19 -8.00 15.55
CA GLY A 245 -4.21 -9.07 15.35
C GLY A 245 -2.76 -8.55 15.34
N PRO A 246 -1.76 -9.42 15.59
CA PRO A 246 -0.36 -9.05 15.45
C PRO A 246 0.02 -8.87 13.97
N MET A 247 0.98 -7.97 13.72
CA MET A 247 1.66 -7.86 12.43
C MET A 247 2.83 -8.83 12.41
N VAL A 248 2.80 -9.84 11.53
CA VAL A 248 3.83 -10.88 11.46
C VAL A 248 4.41 -10.90 10.07
N ALA A 249 5.72 -10.77 9.91
CA ALA A 249 6.41 -10.81 8.62
C ALA A 249 6.42 -12.22 7.99
N ALA A 250 6.37 -12.30 6.66
CA ALA A 250 6.60 -13.56 5.94
C ALA A 250 8.07 -13.97 6.10
N PRO A 251 8.43 -15.25 6.27
CA PRO A 251 9.82 -15.66 6.44
C PRO A 251 10.72 -15.34 5.22
N ASP A 252 12.01 -15.15 5.48
CA ASP A 252 13.05 -14.71 4.53
C ASP A 252 14.05 -15.83 4.21
N ASP A 253 13.92 -16.96 4.89
CA ASP A 253 14.69 -18.18 4.72
C ASP A 253 14.01 -19.21 3.80
N TRP A 254 12.91 -18.83 3.15
CA TRP A 254 12.18 -19.66 2.20
C TRP A 254 12.91 -19.82 0.87
N ASP A 255 12.67 -20.96 0.22
CA ASP A 255 13.25 -21.18 -1.10
C ASP A 255 12.65 -20.21 -2.12
N GLY A 256 13.53 -19.53 -2.86
CA GLY A 256 13.15 -18.50 -3.82
C GLY A 256 12.74 -17.15 -3.23
N PHE A 257 12.95 -16.88 -1.92
CA PHE A 257 12.75 -15.54 -1.34
C PHE A 257 13.61 -14.48 -2.05
N GLU A 258 14.87 -14.81 -2.37
CA GLU A 258 15.82 -13.93 -3.08
C GLU A 258 15.30 -13.51 -4.47
N THR A 259 14.59 -14.40 -5.15
CA THR A 259 14.12 -14.23 -6.53
C THR A 259 12.62 -13.99 -6.63
N ALA A 260 11.96 -13.77 -5.49
CA ALA A 260 10.52 -13.58 -5.42
C ALA A 260 10.08 -12.32 -6.20
N PRO A 261 8.86 -12.32 -6.78
CA PRO A 261 8.29 -11.17 -7.47
C PRO A 261 8.33 -9.88 -6.63
N MET A 262 8.46 -8.74 -7.30
CA MET A 262 8.41 -7.42 -6.67
C MET A 262 6.96 -6.99 -6.44
N GLY A 263 6.70 -6.38 -5.29
CA GLY A 263 5.48 -5.58 -5.07
C GLY A 263 5.60 -4.19 -5.67
N SER A 264 4.49 -3.44 -5.71
CA SER A 264 4.46 -2.08 -6.30
C SER A 264 5.47 -1.14 -5.64
N GLN A 265 5.58 -1.17 -4.30
CA GLN A 265 6.49 -0.30 -3.57
C GLN A 265 7.97 -0.56 -3.89
N GLU A 266 8.37 -1.83 -4.05
CA GLU A 266 9.74 -2.18 -4.42
C GLU A 266 10.07 -1.68 -5.84
N MET A 267 9.11 -1.79 -6.77
CA MET A 267 9.25 -1.26 -8.13
C MET A 267 9.38 0.27 -8.14
N ILE A 268 8.55 0.98 -7.37
CA ILE A 268 8.61 2.44 -7.29
C ILE A 268 9.98 2.90 -6.75
N LEU A 269 10.44 2.28 -5.66
CA LEU A 269 11.77 2.56 -5.10
C LEU A 269 12.90 2.26 -6.08
N TYR A 270 12.76 1.20 -6.88
CA TYR A 270 13.73 0.88 -7.91
C TYR A 270 13.81 1.97 -9.01
N PHE A 271 12.66 2.49 -9.43
CA PHE A 271 12.61 3.63 -10.36
C PHE A 271 13.33 4.85 -9.76
N ASP A 272 13.01 5.21 -8.50
CA ASP A 272 13.62 6.35 -7.80
C ASP A 272 15.14 6.19 -7.68
N LEU A 273 15.61 4.99 -7.34
CA LEU A 273 17.03 4.69 -7.31
C LEU A 273 17.69 4.93 -8.67
N CYS A 274 17.07 4.48 -9.77
CA CYS A 274 17.63 4.70 -11.10
C CYS A 274 17.74 6.19 -11.42
N ARG A 275 16.74 7.01 -11.03
CA ARG A 275 16.78 8.47 -11.21
C ARG A 275 17.88 9.12 -10.38
N GLU A 276 18.04 8.71 -9.14
CA GLU A 276 19.09 9.19 -8.25
C GLU A 276 20.48 8.87 -8.83
N LEU A 277 20.70 7.63 -9.26
CA LEU A 277 21.98 7.19 -9.83
C LEU A 277 22.32 7.92 -11.13
N ILE A 278 21.35 8.11 -12.02
CA ILE A 278 21.55 8.87 -13.25
C ILE A 278 21.86 10.35 -12.94
N GLY A 279 21.12 10.95 -12.00
CA GLY A 279 21.37 12.31 -11.52
C GLY A 279 22.78 12.46 -10.97
N ALA A 280 23.17 11.60 -10.03
CA ALA A 280 24.51 11.55 -9.45
C ALA A 280 25.60 11.34 -10.51
N ALA A 281 25.34 10.52 -11.53
CA ALA A 281 26.28 10.32 -12.63
C ALA A 281 26.51 11.59 -13.46
N TRP A 282 25.46 12.39 -13.71
CA TRP A 282 25.60 13.70 -14.35
C TRP A 282 26.46 14.66 -13.52
N PHE A 283 26.20 14.74 -12.20
CA PHE A 283 26.98 15.57 -11.28
C PHE A 283 28.44 15.13 -11.20
N TRP A 284 28.69 13.83 -11.09
CA TRP A 284 30.06 13.29 -11.09
C TRP A 284 30.79 13.68 -12.37
N CYS A 285 30.12 13.53 -13.51
CA CYS A 285 30.65 13.90 -14.81
C CYS A 285 31.16 15.34 -14.77
N GLU A 286 30.36 16.29 -14.29
CA GLU A 286 30.69 17.72 -14.29
C GLU A 286 31.71 18.13 -13.22
N SER A 287 31.95 17.28 -12.23
CA SER A 287 32.96 17.54 -11.20
C SER A 287 34.38 17.65 -11.81
N GLU A 288 35.30 18.27 -11.05
CA GLU A 288 36.71 18.34 -11.44
C GLU A 288 37.31 16.94 -11.63
N GLN A 289 36.93 15.99 -10.77
CA GLN A 289 37.34 14.59 -10.85
C GLN A 289 36.84 13.98 -12.17
N GLY A 290 35.54 14.02 -12.44
CA GLY A 290 34.95 13.47 -13.66
C GLY A 290 35.55 14.10 -14.92
N THR A 291 35.73 15.41 -14.94
CA THR A 291 36.35 16.12 -16.09
C THR A 291 37.78 15.64 -16.34
N SER A 292 38.56 15.40 -15.28
CA SER A 292 39.94 14.93 -15.40
C SER A 292 40.04 13.47 -15.86
N THR A 293 39.20 12.58 -15.34
CA THR A 293 39.25 11.14 -15.63
C THR A 293 38.68 10.81 -17.02
N ARG A 294 37.71 11.57 -17.54
CA ARG A 294 37.12 11.35 -18.88
C ARG A 294 38.13 11.33 -20.03
N ALA A 295 39.34 11.86 -19.85
CA ALA A 295 40.42 11.75 -20.82
C ALA A 295 40.87 10.30 -21.07
N ASN A 296 40.64 9.39 -20.11
CA ASN A 296 40.86 7.94 -20.25
C ASN A 296 39.55 7.16 -20.02
N ARG A 297 38.95 6.65 -21.09
CA ARG A 297 37.59 6.08 -21.09
C ARG A 297 37.42 4.88 -20.15
N ASP A 298 38.38 3.96 -20.11
CA ASP A 298 38.26 2.74 -19.33
C ASP A 298 38.43 3.01 -17.82
N ASP A 299 39.27 3.98 -17.46
CA ASP A 299 39.41 4.44 -16.07
C ASP A 299 38.14 5.20 -15.63
N ALA A 300 37.56 6.02 -16.51
CA ALA A 300 36.36 6.80 -16.21
C ALA A 300 35.13 5.93 -15.91
N ALA A 301 34.93 4.84 -16.67
CA ALA A 301 33.81 3.93 -16.43
C ALA A 301 33.94 3.23 -15.06
N ASN A 302 35.10 2.69 -14.74
CA ASN A 302 35.33 1.99 -13.46
C ASN A 302 35.25 2.93 -12.26
N GLU A 303 35.81 4.15 -12.37
CA GLU A 303 35.70 5.16 -11.30
C GLU A 303 34.26 5.59 -11.08
N LEU A 304 33.49 5.82 -12.15
CA LEU A 304 32.08 6.19 -12.04
C LEU A 304 31.25 5.06 -11.44
N VAL A 305 31.46 3.80 -11.82
CA VAL A 305 30.80 2.65 -11.16
C VAL A 305 31.13 2.60 -9.67
N GLY A 306 32.39 2.84 -9.30
CA GLY A 306 32.81 2.91 -7.89
C GLY A 306 32.10 4.02 -7.11
N PHE A 307 31.97 5.20 -7.71
CA PHE A 307 31.21 6.32 -7.14
C PHE A 307 29.73 6.00 -6.99
N LEU A 308 29.08 5.50 -8.05
CA LEU A 308 27.65 5.17 -8.04
C LEU A 308 27.30 4.05 -7.05
N ARG A 309 28.23 3.11 -6.80
CA ARG A 309 28.06 2.12 -5.74
C ARG A 309 27.91 2.77 -4.37
N GLY A 310 28.73 3.78 -4.07
CA GLY A 310 28.62 4.56 -2.85
C GLY A 310 27.28 5.30 -2.74
N VAL A 311 26.83 5.92 -3.85
CA VAL A 311 25.53 6.63 -3.91
C VAL A 311 24.37 5.66 -3.66
N ARG A 312 24.36 4.49 -4.30
CA ARG A 312 23.33 3.45 -4.08
C ARG A 312 23.29 3.02 -2.62
N ASP A 313 24.45 2.70 -2.06
CA ASP A 313 24.54 2.18 -0.68
C ASP A 313 24.10 3.26 0.33
N GLU A 314 24.46 4.52 0.11
CA GLU A 314 23.99 5.64 0.91
C GLU A 314 22.48 5.85 0.76
N TRP A 315 21.95 5.79 -0.47
CA TRP A 315 20.52 5.93 -0.74
C TRP A 315 19.70 4.85 -0.03
N HIS A 316 20.15 3.59 -0.05
CA HIS A 316 19.46 2.50 0.64
C HIS A 316 19.37 2.67 2.15
N GLU A 317 20.39 3.26 2.77
CA GLU A 317 20.51 3.39 4.23
C GLU A 317 19.99 4.74 4.75
N SER A 318 19.86 5.75 3.88
CA SER A 318 19.42 7.08 4.27
C SER A 318 17.89 7.15 4.33
N PRO A 319 17.30 7.60 5.44
CA PRO A 319 15.86 7.83 5.51
C PRO A 319 15.47 8.99 4.57
N PHE A 320 14.31 8.86 3.93
CA PHE A 320 13.65 10.02 3.30
C PHE A 320 13.27 11.05 4.37
N GLU A 321 12.93 12.29 3.96
CA GLU A 321 12.54 13.36 4.88
C GLU A 321 11.44 12.90 5.85
N GLY A 322 11.84 12.64 7.10
CA GLY A 322 10.94 12.15 8.16
C GLY A 322 10.49 10.69 8.04
N GLY A 323 11.00 9.93 7.07
CA GLY A 323 10.56 8.57 6.73
C GLY A 323 11.53 7.45 7.11
N SER A 324 11.22 6.25 6.60
CA SER A 324 12.10 5.09 6.70
C SER A 324 13.11 5.03 5.54
N PRO A 325 14.27 4.38 5.73
CA PRO A 325 15.21 4.16 4.63
C PRO A 325 14.63 3.19 3.58
N PRO A 326 14.97 3.35 2.28
CA PRO A 326 14.50 2.48 1.21
C PRO A 326 14.73 0.99 1.48
N ARG A 327 15.85 0.62 2.10
CA ARG A 327 16.14 -0.77 2.47
C ARG A 327 15.05 -1.38 3.36
N PHE A 328 14.58 -0.63 4.35
CA PHE A 328 13.49 -1.09 5.22
C PHE A 328 12.16 -1.19 4.45
N MET A 329 11.90 -0.24 3.55
CA MET A 329 10.67 -0.24 2.75
C MET A 329 10.62 -1.43 1.78
N ILE A 330 11.74 -1.74 1.14
CA ILE A 330 11.94 -2.93 0.30
C ILE A 330 11.73 -4.20 1.13
N GLU A 331 12.32 -4.28 2.32
CA GLU A 331 12.15 -5.43 3.20
C GLU A 331 10.69 -5.66 3.59
N CYS A 332 9.96 -4.62 4.01
CA CYS A 332 8.53 -4.73 4.29
C CYS A 332 7.71 -5.21 3.08
N GLY A 333 8.02 -4.71 1.88
CA GLY A 333 7.40 -5.16 0.64
C GLY A 333 7.65 -6.66 0.38
N ARG A 334 8.90 -7.11 0.50
CA ARG A 334 9.28 -8.52 0.30
C ARG A 334 8.70 -9.45 1.36
N ARG A 335 8.56 -8.96 2.58
CA ARG A 335 7.97 -9.67 3.73
C ARG A 335 6.43 -9.52 3.81
N ARG A 336 5.84 -8.85 2.80
CA ARG A 336 4.39 -8.63 2.59
C ARG A 336 3.70 -8.10 3.85
N VAL A 337 4.24 -7.03 4.41
CA VAL A 337 3.69 -6.33 5.58
C VAL A 337 3.58 -4.84 5.30
N PRO A 338 2.49 -4.19 5.72
CA PRO A 338 2.33 -2.75 5.56
C PRO A 338 3.29 -2.01 6.49
N ARG A 339 3.64 -0.80 6.09
CA ARG A 339 4.52 0.10 6.84
C ARG A 339 3.65 1.06 7.64
N GLY A 340 3.64 0.93 8.97
CA GLY A 340 2.89 1.83 9.85
C GLY A 340 3.78 2.45 10.93
N ALA A 341 3.56 3.74 11.22
CA ALA A 341 4.33 4.47 12.20
C ALA A 341 4.22 3.83 13.60
N GLY A 342 5.36 3.46 14.20
CA GLY A 342 5.41 2.84 15.53
C GLY A 342 4.88 1.40 15.59
N VAL A 343 4.54 0.77 14.46
CA VAL A 343 4.06 -0.61 14.41
C VAL A 343 5.23 -1.56 14.59
N THR A 344 5.14 -2.42 15.61
CA THR A 344 6.07 -3.55 15.77
C THR A 344 5.67 -4.67 14.82
N ILE A 345 6.63 -5.17 14.04
CA ILE A 345 6.43 -6.27 13.10
C ILE A 345 7.21 -7.48 13.63
N GLU A 346 6.53 -8.57 13.95
CA GLU A 346 7.21 -9.80 14.35
C GLU A 346 8.05 -10.34 13.18
N GLY A 347 9.35 -10.54 13.42
CA GLY A 347 10.30 -10.96 12.39
C GLY A 347 11.06 -9.82 11.71
N ILE A 348 10.78 -8.55 12.01
CA ILE A 348 11.59 -7.41 11.54
C ILE A 348 11.97 -6.56 12.75
N ASP A 349 13.27 -6.45 13.03
CA ASP A 349 13.76 -5.71 14.22
C ASP A 349 13.60 -4.19 14.09
N ALA A 350 13.57 -3.69 12.85
CA ALA A 350 13.37 -2.27 12.56
C ALA A 350 11.88 -1.88 12.66
N VAL A 351 11.64 -0.67 13.12
CA VAL A 351 10.28 -0.09 13.23
C VAL A 351 10.25 1.17 12.40
N GLN A 352 9.16 1.38 11.64
CA GLN A 352 8.97 2.64 10.94
C GLN A 352 8.85 3.77 11.95
N THR A 353 9.79 4.70 11.85
CA THR A 353 9.68 6.00 12.49
C THR A 353 9.18 6.97 11.43
N GLU A 354 7.91 7.33 11.50
CA GLU A 354 7.42 8.49 10.76
C GLU A 354 7.57 9.69 11.68
N GLN A 355 8.56 10.53 11.39
CA GLN A 355 8.54 11.92 11.82
C GLN A 355 7.71 12.62 10.75
N HIS A 356 6.38 12.57 10.85
CA HIS A 356 5.59 13.58 10.18
C HIS A 356 6.21 14.92 10.59
N ILE A 357 6.80 15.63 9.63
CA ILE A 357 7.10 17.04 9.81
C ILE A 357 5.71 17.63 9.98
N ALA A 358 5.29 17.80 11.23
CA ALA A 358 4.04 18.46 11.55
C ALA A 358 4.18 19.87 10.98
N ASP A 359 3.65 20.06 9.78
CA ASP A 359 3.66 21.38 9.18
C ASP A 359 2.79 22.29 10.06
N CYS A 360 3.29 23.49 10.26
CA CYS A 360 3.60 24.01 11.58
C CYS A 360 2.42 24.57 12.36
N ASP A 361 1.19 24.47 11.82
CA ASP A 361 -0.03 25.09 12.34
C ASP A 361 -1.32 24.45 11.72
N CYS A 362 -1.26 23.20 11.21
CA CYS A 362 -2.43 22.52 10.63
C CYS A 362 -3.17 21.61 11.64
N PRO A 363 -4.48 21.83 11.90
CA PRO A 363 -5.25 21.04 12.88
C PRO A 363 -5.42 19.56 12.48
N ILE A 364 -5.41 19.26 11.17
CA ILE A 364 -5.50 17.88 10.67
C ILE A 364 -4.19 17.12 10.92
N CYS A 365 -3.05 17.78 10.72
CA CYS A 365 -1.74 17.20 11.03
C CYS A 365 -1.61 16.89 12.52
N GLU A 366 -2.11 17.78 13.40
CA GLU A 366 -2.15 17.52 14.84
C GLU A 366 -3.05 16.33 15.19
N MET A 367 -4.21 16.18 14.53
CA MET A 367 -5.09 15.03 14.73
C MET A 367 -4.48 13.71 14.29
N MET A 368 -3.73 13.72 13.18
CA MET A 368 -2.97 12.54 12.74
C MET A 368 -1.85 12.21 13.74
N ALA A 369 -1.09 13.22 14.20
CA ALA A 369 -0.03 13.04 15.19
C ALA A 369 -0.54 12.52 16.54
N ASP A 370 -1.75 12.91 16.93
CA ASP A 370 -2.44 12.41 18.12
C ASP A 370 -2.95 10.97 17.99
N GLY A 371 -2.88 10.37 16.80
CA GLY A 371 -3.39 9.02 16.53
C GLY A 371 -4.91 8.92 16.51
N LEU A 372 -5.64 10.03 16.27
CA LEU A 372 -7.11 10.02 16.25
C LEU A 372 -7.67 9.06 15.18
N PHE A 373 -6.97 8.91 14.07
CA PHE A 373 -7.34 8.04 12.96
C PHE A 373 -6.82 6.60 13.12
N GLY A 374 -6.30 6.26 14.31
CA GLY A 374 -5.60 5.01 14.53
C GLY A 374 -4.20 5.02 13.93
N VAL A 375 -3.68 3.84 13.63
CA VAL A 375 -2.36 3.68 13.05
C VAL A 375 -2.39 4.10 11.58
N GLY A 376 -1.60 5.12 11.24
CA GLY A 376 -1.34 5.50 9.85
C GLY A 376 -0.46 4.47 9.16
N PHE A 377 -0.91 3.99 8.00
CA PHE A 377 -0.10 3.16 7.11
C PHE A 377 0.34 3.96 5.89
N THR A 378 1.62 3.85 5.55
CA THR A 378 2.23 4.55 4.44
C THR A 378 2.39 3.61 3.24
N SER A 379 2.04 4.10 2.06
CA SER A 379 2.23 3.43 0.77
C SER A 379 2.77 4.42 -0.25
N LEU A 380 3.54 3.91 -1.21
CA LEU A 380 3.94 4.68 -2.38
C LEU A 380 2.90 4.40 -3.48
N ASP A 381 2.33 5.43 -4.08
CA ASP A 381 1.29 5.31 -5.11
C ASP A 381 1.87 5.19 -6.53
N GLY A 382 3.13 5.59 -6.72
CA GLY A 382 3.80 5.55 -8.01
C GLY A 382 3.33 6.62 -9.00
N HIS A 383 2.58 7.65 -8.56
CA HIS A 383 2.04 8.66 -9.48
C HIS A 383 3.12 9.33 -10.34
N HIS A 384 4.32 9.53 -9.77
CA HIS A 384 5.42 10.17 -10.48
C HIS A 384 5.98 9.33 -11.65
N LEU A 385 5.69 8.02 -11.70
CA LEU A 385 6.11 7.13 -12.78
C LEU A 385 5.45 7.50 -14.12
N ASP A 386 4.23 8.03 -14.06
CA ASP A 386 3.43 8.36 -15.25
C ASP A 386 3.68 9.80 -15.74
N LEU A 387 4.44 10.63 -15.02
CA LEU A 387 4.70 12.03 -15.40
C LEU A 387 5.51 12.17 -16.70
N ASP A 388 6.22 11.13 -17.08
CA ASP A 388 7.05 11.10 -18.30
C ASP A 388 6.30 10.64 -19.55
N ASP A 389 5.04 10.19 -19.43
CA ASP A 389 4.22 9.66 -20.54
C ASP A 389 4.95 8.59 -21.36
N GLU A 390 5.68 7.70 -20.68
CA GLU A 390 6.53 6.67 -21.29
C GLU A 390 6.22 5.30 -20.69
N PHE A 391 5.80 4.36 -21.54
CA PHE A 391 5.48 2.97 -21.14
C PHE A 391 6.61 2.29 -20.34
N ALA A 392 7.87 2.64 -20.62
CA ALA A 392 9.02 2.06 -19.93
C ALA A 392 8.96 2.25 -18.40
N PHE A 393 8.31 3.30 -17.93
CA PHE A 393 8.23 3.65 -16.51
C PHE A 393 6.89 3.30 -15.88
N SER A 394 5.87 3.00 -16.69
CA SER A 394 4.53 2.71 -16.19
C SER A 394 4.48 1.46 -15.31
N ILE A 395 3.60 1.48 -14.32
CA ILE A 395 3.27 0.34 -13.46
C ILE A 395 2.62 -0.83 -14.21
N HIS A 396 2.01 -0.58 -15.38
CA HIS A 396 1.34 -1.62 -16.17
C HIS A 396 2.33 -2.62 -16.74
N GLU A 397 2.07 -3.92 -16.60
CA GLU A 397 2.95 -4.96 -17.17
C GLU A 397 3.04 -4.86 -18.70
N THR A 398 1.91 -4.65 -19.38
CA THR A 398 1.80 -4.69 -20.84
C THR A 398 1.57 -3.31 -21.44
N ARG A 399 2.07 -3.12 -22.67
CA ARG A 399 1.87 -1.89 -23.42
C ARG A 399 0.40 -1.65 -23.70
N GLU A 400 -0.35 -2.71 -23.97
CA GLU A 400 -1.77 -2.65 -24.26
C GLU A 400 -2.57 -2.13 -23.07
N ALA A 401 -2.26 -2.56 -21.85
CA ALA A 401 -2.90 -2.09 -20.62
C ALA A 401 -2.60 -0.60 -20.36
N TRP A 402 -1.33 -0.20 -20.53
CA TRP A 402 -0.95 1.21 -20.44
C TRP A 402 -1.66 2.07 -21.48
N GLU A 403 -1.67 1.66 -22.75
CA GLU A 403 -2.33 2.41 -23.82
C GLU A 403 -3.85 2.51 -23.63
N GLU A 404 -4.50 1.51 -23.02
CA GLU A 404 -5.92 1.60 -22.64
C GLU A 404 -6.12 2.63 -21.54
N GLN A 405 -5.31 2.60 -20.47
CA GLN A 405 -5.41 3.60 -19.41
C GLN A 405 -5.17 5.03 -19.94
N GLN A 406 -4.20 5.21 -20.85
CA GLN A 406 -3.98 6.53 -21.47
C GLN A 406 -5.18 6.98 -22.31
N ARG A 407 -5.89 6.07 -22.98
CA ARG A 407 -7.15 6.39 -23.67
C ARG A 407 -8.23 6.80 -22.68
N GLU A 408 -8.43 6.03 -21.61
CA GLU A 408 -9.42 6.32 -20.57
C GLU A 408 -9.16 7.69 -19.92
N TYR A 409 -7.90 8.01 -19.61
CA TYR A 409 -7.52 9.32 -19.08
C TYR A 409 -7.76 10.45 -20.08
N ALA A 410 -7.43 10.24 -21.37
CA ALA A 410 -7.70 11.24 -22.40
C ALA A 410 -9.21 11.48 -22.57
N GLU A 411 -10.04 10.43 -22.51
CA GLU A 411 -11.49 10.53 -22.58
C GLU A 411 -12.08 11.23 -21.35
N PHE A 412 -11.61 10.88 -20.16
CA PHE A 412 -12.00 11.53 -18.91
C PHE A 412 -11.65 13.02 -18.91
N ASN A 413 -10.41 13.37 -19.30
CA ASN A 413 -9.97 14.76 -19.40
C ASN A 413 -10.81 15.54 -20.43
N ALA A 414 -11.08 14.96 -21.60
CA ALA A 414 -11.94 15.59 -22.61
C ALA A 414 -13.38 15.78 -22.11
N GLU A 415 -13.92 14.85 -21.32
CA GLU A 415 -15.22 15.01 -20.67
C GLU A 415 -15.20 16.12 -19.61
N MET A 416 -14.18 16.18 -18.77
CA MET A 416 -14.02 17.21 -17.74
C MET A 416 -13.85 18.60 -18.35
N ASP A 417 -13.02 18.73 -19.39
CA ASP A 417 -12.86 19.98 -20.15
C ASP A 417 -14.18 20.43 -20.78
N ARG A 418 -14.94 19.50 -21.36
CA ARG A 418 -16.27 19.79 -21.90
C ARG A 418 -17.21 20.28 -20.82
N LYS A 419 -17.29 19.59 -19.68
CA LYS A 419 -18.13 20.01 -18.54
C LYS A 419 -17.71 21.37 -18.00
N HIS A 420 -16.41 21.62 -17.91
CA HIS A 420 -15.87 22.91 -17.48
C HIS A 420 -16.28 24.03 -18.45
N ALA A 421 -16.08 23.82 -19.75
CA ALA A 421 -16.50 24.77 -20.78
C ALA A 421 -18.02 25.00 -20.82
N GLU A 422 -18.83 23.97 -20.57
CA GLU A 422 -20.29 24.09 -20.43
C GLU A 422 -20.68 24.92 -19.21
N ARG A 423 -20.01 24.72 -18.05
CA ARG A 423 -20.22 25.52 -16.83
C ARG A 423 -19.83 26.98 -17.04
N GLU A 424 -18.67 27.23 -17.64
CA GLU A 424 -18.21 28.59 -18.01
C GLU A 424 -19.20 29.27 -18.97
N ALA A 425 -19.66 28.55 -20.01
CA ALA A 425 -20.60 29.08 -20.99
C ALA A 425 -22.00 29.33 -20.41
N ALA A 426 -22.44 28.53 -19.42
CA ALA A 426 -23.68 28.74 -18.70
C ALA A 426 -23.65 29.94 -17.74
N GLY A 427 -22.50 30.58 -17.55
CA GLY A 427 -22.33 31.68 -16.59
C GLY A 427 -22.46 31.22 -15.13
N TYR A 428 -22.33 29.91 -14.88
CA TYR A 428 -22.29 29.32 -13.55
C TYR A 428 -20.93 29.63 -12.91
N PHE A 429 -20.74 30.88 -12.47
CA PHE A 429 -19.56 31.33 -11.74
C PHE A 429 -19.70 31.19 -10.22
N GLY A 430 -20.66 30.41 -9.71
CA GLY A 430 -20.76 30.21 -8.26
C GLY A 430 -22.05 29.60 -7.75
N ASP A 431 -22.25 28.31 -7.98
CA ASP A 431 -22.99 27.48 -7.02
C ASP A 431 -22.06 26.30 -6.68
N GLU A 432 -21.45 26.41 -5.51
CA GLU A 432 -20.44 25.51 -4.90
C GLU A 432 -20.95 24.08 -4.60
N GLN A 433 -22.15 23.70 -5.06
CA GLN A 433 -22.78 22.44 -4.61
C GLN A 433 -22.21 21.17 -5.23
N ASP A 434 -21.47 21.25 -6.33
CA ASP A 434 -20.82 20.11 -7.00
C ASP A 434 -19.38 20.46 -7.45
N ASP A 435 -18.69 21.27 -6.65
CA ASP A 435 -17.25 21.44 -6.78
C ASP A 435 -16.54 20.44 -5.83
N PRO A 436 -15.72 19.50 -6.32
CA PRO A 436 -14.87 18.70 -5.45
C PRO A 436 -13.85 19.55 -4.64
N LEU A 437 -13.66 20.83 -5.00
CA LEU A 437 -12.94 21.85 -4.24
C LEU A 437 -13.87 22.79 -3.45
N ALA A 438 -15.15 22.44 -3.32
CA ALA A 438 -16.11 23.22 -2.57
C ALA A 438 -15.61 23.45 -1.14
N SER A 439 -15.89 24.65 -0.65
CA SER A 439 -15.56 25.12 0.69
C SER A 439 -15.96 24.08 1.75
N ALA A 440 -15.18 23.92 2.83
CA ALA A 440 -15.53 22.99 3.92
C ALA A 440 -16.90 23.32 4.57
N TRP A 441 -17.43 24.50 4.23
CA TRP A 441 -18.68 25.08 4.68
C TRP A 441 -19.87 24.74 3.77
N SER A 442 -19.64 24.34 2.50
CA SER A 442 -20.67 23.99 1.52
C SER A 442 -20.85 22.47 1.43
N GLY A 443 -21.70 21.92 2.30
CA GLY A 443 -22.12 20.52 2.23
C GLY A 443 -22.36 19.89 3.59
N ILE A 444 -23.43 19.10 3.66
CA ILE A 444 -23.72 18.05 4.66
C ILE A 444 -24.54 18.50 5.89
N GLN A 445 -25.86 18.27 5.75
CA GLN A 445 -26.81 17.92 6.80
C GLN A 445 -26.70 16.40 7.09
N ASP A 446 -25.83 15.97 7.99
CA ASP A 446 -25.98 14.62 8.55
C ASP A 446 -25.85 14.70 10.07
N ASP A 447 -26.96 14.34 10.73
CA ASP A 447 -27.28 14.62 12.14
C ASP A 447 -27.04 13.35 12.98
N ARG A 448 -25.80 13.15 13.48
CA ARG A 448 -25.36 12.38 14.71
C ARG A 448 -24.05 11.57 14.52
N PRO A 449 -23.30 11.21 15.58
CA PRO A 449 -22.89 11.99 16.77
C PRO A 449 -21.34 12.01 16.99
N LEU A 450 -20.85 12.99 17.75
CA LEU A 450 -19.53 12.99 18.44
C LEU A 450 -19.82 12.99 19.94
N PRO A 451 -19.04 12.32 20.83
CA PRO A 451 -17.58 12.23 20.94
C PRO A 451 -17.03 10.83 20.69
N GLY A 452 -15.75 10.79 20.29
CA GLY A 452 -15.06 9.56 19.86
C GLY A 452 -15.23 9.22 18.37
N ASP A 453 -16.04 9.98 17.62
CA ASP A 453 -16.17 9.84 16.17
C ASP A 453 -15.06 10.63 15.44
N ALA A 454 -14.12 9.91 14.83
CA ALA A 454 -13.04 10.53 14.06
C ALA A 454 -13.56 11.32 12.84
N GLY A 455 -14.69 10.93 12.26
CA GLY A 455 -15.28 11.54 11.07
C GLY A 455 -15.85 12.93 11.33
N GLY A 456 -16.62 13.11 12.40
CA GLY A 456 -17.14 14.42 12.80
C GLY A 456 -16.05 15.40 13.23
N HIS A 457 -15.01 14.92 13.93
CA HIS A 457 -13.86 15.77 14.27
C HIS A 457 -13.06 16.18 13.03
N LEU A 458 -12.90 15.30 12.03
CA LEU A 458 -12.21 15.62 10.77
C LEU A 458 -12.94 16.72 9.99
N LYS A 459 -14.27 16.70 9.94
CA LYS A 459 -15.06 17.77 9.30
C LYS A 459 -14.82 19.14 9.95
N MET A 460 -14.87 19.21 11.28
CA MET A 460 -14.55 20.44 12.00
C MET A 460 -13.09 20.86 11.78
N ALA A 461 -12.17 19.91 11.65
CA ALA A 461 -10.76 20.22 11.38
C ALA A 461 -10.56 20.86 10.01
N PHE A 462 -11.29 20.44 8.97
CA PHE A 462 -11.28 21.13 7.66
C PHE A 462 -11.78 22.58 7.77
N MET A 463 -12.82 22.83 8.57
CA MET A 463 -13.32 24.19 8.81
C MET A 463 -12.29 25.04 9.56
N VAL A 464 -11.65 24.49 10.58
CA VAL A 464 -10.56 25.16 11.31
C VAL A 464 -9.38 25.42 10.37
N ALA A 465 -8.99 24.46 9.53
CA ALA A 465 -7.92 24.62 8.56
C ALA A 465 -8.21 25.73 7.54
N GLU A 466 -9.46 25.88 7.09
CA GLU A 466 -9.85 26.98 6.21
C GLU A 466 -9.79 28.35 6.94
N ILE A 467 -10.14 28.40 8.23
CA ILE A 467 -9.95 29.61 9.05
C ILE A 467 -8.47 29.93 9.22
N VAL A 468 -7.61 28.93 9.44
CA VAL A 468 -6.15 29.11 9.53
C VAL A 468 -5.60 29.65 8.21
N SER A 469 -6.01 29.10 7.08
CA SER A 469 -5.59 29.59 5.76
C SER A 469 -6.02 31.04 5.52
N ASP A 470 -7.22 31.42 5.95
CA ASP A 470 -7.65 32.82 5.90
C ASP A 470 -6.85 33.72 6.84
N LEU A 471 -6.53 33.27 8.05
CA LEU A 471 -5.68 33.99 9.01
C LEU A 471 -4.28 34.24 8.42
N GLU A 472 -3.67 33.24 7.79
CA GLU A 472 -2.37 33.38 7.11
C GLU A 472 -2.46 34.40 5.97
N ARG A 473 -3.52 34.35 5.15
CA ARG A 473 -3.75 35.32 4.07
C ARG A 473 -3.97 36.75 4.58
N LEU A 474 -4.48 36.89 5.81
CA LEU A 474 -4.70 38.17 6.48
C LEU A 474 -3.47 38.65 7.28
N ASP A 475 -2.32 37.97 7.17
CA ASP A 475 -1.09 38.24 7.94
C ASP A 475 -1.33 38.24 9.47
N ALA A 476 -2.25 37.38 9.96
CA ALA A 476 -2.50 37.22 11.38
C ALA A 476 -1.26 36.72 12.13
N SER A 477 -1.22 36.97 13.44
CA SER A 477 -0.07 36.54 14.24
C SER A 477 -0.05 35.02 14.41
N ARG A 478 1.15 34.44 14.46
CA ARG A 478 1.30 33.00 14.74
C ARG A 478 0.67 32.58 16.08
N GLU A 479 0.65 33.48 17.06
CA GLU A 479 -0.01 33.24 18.36
C GLU A 479 -1.53 33.06 18.21
N GLU A 480 -2.18 33.80 17.31
CA GLU A 480 -3.62 33.65 17.04
C GLU A 480 -3.94 32.28 16.42
N ILE A 481 -3.15 31.87 15.42
CA ILE A 481 -3.28 30.58 14.76
C ILE A 481 -3.03 29.42 15.75
N GLN A 482 -1.96 29.50 16.54
CA GLN A 482 -1.64 28.51 17.57
C GLN A 482 -2.72 28.44 18.64
N SER A 483 -3.27 29.59 19.04
CA SER A 483 -4.33 29.62 20.04
C SER A 483 -5.62 28.96 19.53
N LEU A 484 -5.97 29.14 18.25
CA LEU A 484 -7.12 28.47 17.64
C LEU A 484 -6.92 26.95 17.62
N ASN A 485 -5.77 26.49 17.12
CA ASN A 485 -5.43 25.07 17.06
C ASN A 485 -5.43 24.44 18.45
N ALA A 486 -4.81 25.09 19.45
CA ALA A 486 -4.80 24.61 20.83
C ALA A 486 -6.21 24.51 21.43
N CYS A 487 -7.07 25.51 21.21
CA CYS A 487 -8.45 25.46 21.66
C CYS A 487 -9.24 24.34 20.99
N PHE A 488 -9.04 24.12 19.69
CA PHE A 488 -9.70 23.03 18.96
C PHE A 488 -9.21 21.64 19.43
N ALA A 489 -7.90 21.50 19.63
CA ALA A 489 -7.31 20.26 20.12
C ALA A 489 -7.78 19.94 21.55
N ASN A 490 -7.86 20.94 22.44
CA ASN A 490 -8.40 20.76 23.79
C ASN A 490 -9.89 20.36 23.77
N TYR A 491 -10.70 21.02 22.95
CA TYR A 491 -12.10 20.67 22.76
C TYR A 491 -12.27 19.21 22.31
N ARG A 492 -11.46 18.76 21.34
CA ARG A 492 -11.49 17.37 20.85
C ARG A 492 -11.03 16.35 21.90
N ARG A 493 -10.03 16.69 22.72
CA ARG A 493 -9.48 15.80 23.75
C ARG A 493 -10.27 15.83 25.07
N ALA A 494 -11.25 16.72 25.21
CA ALA A 494 -12.03 16.87 26.42
C ALA A 494 -12.90 15.63 26.69
N ASP A 495 -12.89 15.18 27.95
CA ASP A 495 -13.88 14.21 28.42
C ASP A 495 -15.25 14.88 28.65
N GLU A 496 -16.28 14.07 28.95
CA GLU A 496 -17.65 14.59 29.17
C GLU A 496 -17.73 15.65 30.28
N GLU A 497 -16.84 15.61 31.28
CA GLU A 497 -16.85 16.56 32.41
C GLU A 497 -16.31 17.93 31.99
N HIS A 498 -15.35 17.97 31.06
CA HIS A 498 -14.68 19.19 30.62
C HIS A 498 -15.16 19.70 29.25
N LEU A 499 -15.97 18.92 28.53
CA LEU A 499 -16.40 19.24 27.15
C LEU A 499 -17.07 20.63 27.05
N ASP A 500 -17.95 20.97 27.99
CA ASP A 500 -18.65 22.26 27.98
C ASP A 500 -17.71 23.45 28.21
N GLU A 501 -16.68 23.27 29.04
CA GLU A 501 -15.68 24.28 29.32
C GLU A 501 -14.79 24.50 28.08
N GLU A 502 -14.27 23.43 27.49
CA GLU A 502 -13.39 23.53 26.32
C GLU A 502 -14.14 23.99 25.07
N ALA A 503 -15.41 23.60 24.89
CA ALA A 503 -16.27 24.15 23.84
C ALA A 503 -16.46 25.66 24.00
N SER A 504 -16.69 26.13 25.24
CA SER A 504 -16.84 27.56 25.53
C SER A 504 -15.56 28.33 25.24
N ARG A 505 -14.38 27.75 25.55
CA ARG A 505 -13.08 28.34 25.24
C ARG A 505 -12.83 28.44 23.73
N LEU A 506 -13.13 27.39 22.97
CA LEU A 506 -13.03 27.41 21.51
C LEU A 506 -13.96 28.46 20.89
N LYS A 507 -15.23 28.51 21.31
CA LYS A 507 -16.18 29.53 20.83
C LYS A 507 -15.72 30.96 21.15
N ALA A 508 -15.19 31.19 22.35
CA ALA A 508 -14.65 32.51 22.74
C ALA A 508 -13.41 32.90 21.91
N ASN A 509 -12.55 31.94 21.59
CA ASN A 509 -11.41 32.17 20.71
C ASN A 509 -11.86 32.54 19.29
N LEU A 510 -12.80 31.78 18.70
CA LEU A 510 -13.41 32.09 17.40
C LEU A 510 -14.05 33.48 17.37
N GLN A 511 -14.75 33.86 18.44
CA GLN A 511 -15.35 35.19 18.57
C GLN A 511 -14.28 36.29 18.60
N THR A 512 -13.18 36.09 19.33
CA THR A 512 -12.07 37.05 19.40
C THR A 512 -11.40 37.22 18.03
N LEU A 513 -11.19 36.12 17.30
CA LEU A 513 -10.64 36.16 15.94
C LEU A 513 -11.56 36.91 14.97
N ALA A 514 -12.88 36.67 15.04
CA ALA A 514 -13.86 37.39 14.23
C ALA A 514 -13.95 38.89 14.54
N GLU A 515 -13.63 39.31 15.77
CA GLU A 515 -13.57 40.71 16.17
C GLU A 515 -12.30 41.40 15.62
N HIS A 516 -11.17 40.69 15.57
CA HIS A 516 -9.93 41.19 14.98
C HIS A 516 -9.95 41.16 13.45
N HIS A 517 -10.60 40.15 12.85
CA HIS A 517 -10.62 39.85 11.43
C HIS A 517 -12.08 39.68 10.96
N GLN A 518 -12.71 40.76 10.51
CA GLN A 518 -14.14 40.78 10.19
C GLN A 518 -14.56 39.79 9.10
N GLU A 519 -13.63 39.45 8.22
CA GLU A 519 -13.76 38.46 7.15
C GLU A 519 -14.08 37.06 7.69
N LEU A 520 -13.67 36.75 8.94
CA LEU A 520 -13.91 35.46 9.58
C LEU A 520 -15.25 35.35 10.30
N LEU A 521 -16.04 36.43 10.38
CA LEU A 521 -17.25 36.47 11.20
C LEU A 521 -18.25 35.38 10.83
N SER A 522 -18.51 35.17 9.54
CA SER A 522 -19.48 34.17 9.06
C SER A 522 -19.01 32.75 9.37
N LYS A 523 -17.74 32.44 9.07
CA LYS A 523 -17.13 31.13 9.30
C LYS A 523 -17.07 30.81 10.80
N SER A 524 -16.64 31.77 11.60
CA SER A 524 -16.59 31.64 13.06
C SER A 524 -17.98 31.39 13.66
N ALA A 525 -19.03 32.07 13.18
CA ALA A 525 -20.39 31.86 13.65
C ALA A 525 -20.96 30.49 13.25
N ASP A 526 -20.67 30.01 12.04
CA ASP A 526 -21.13 28.69 11.59
C ASP A 526 -20.46 27.57 12.40
N LEU A 527 -19.14 27.63 12.62
CA LEU A 527 -18.44 26.64 13.44
C LEU A 527 -18.89 26.66 14.90
N GLN A 528 -19.14 27.84 15.48
CA GLN A 528 -19.75 27.95 16.80
C GLN A 528 -21.12 27.26 16.86
N SER A 529 -21.96 27.45 15.83
CA SER A 529 -23.28 26.81 15.74
C SER A 529 -23.19 25.28 15.64
N ARG A 530 -22.19 24.77 14.91
CA ARG A 530 -21.91 23.33 14.80
C ARG A 530 -21.40 22.74 16.12
N ILE A 531 -20.57 23.46 16.85
CA ILE A 531 -20.16 23.07 18.21
C ILE A 531 -21.39 22.98 19.12
N ASP A 532 -22.29 23.96 19.08
CA ASP A 532 -23.53 23.95 19.86
C ASP A 532 -24.47 22.79 19.49
N GLU A 533 -24.56 22.42 18.21
CA GLU A 533 -25.33 21.26 17.76
C GLU A 533 -24.72 19.93 18.25
N ALA A 534 -23.39 19.80 18.18
CA ALA A 534 -22.68 18.63 18.69
C ALA A 534 -22.91 18.44 20.20
N GLN A 535 -22.82 19.52 20.99
CA GLN A 535 -23.11 19.48 22.43
C GLN A 535 -24.57 19.11 22.74
N ARG A 536 -25.54 19.62 21.95
CA ARG A 536 -26.96 19.29 22.13
C ARG A 536 -27.27 17.82 21.83
N THR A 537 -26.64 17.29 20.79
CA THR A 537 -26.77 15.88 20.42
C THR A 537 -26.30 14.98 21.55
N LEU A 538 -25.27 15.38 22.28
CA LEU A 538 -24.74 14.62 23.40
C LEU A 538 -25.56 14.63 24.68
N ALA A 539 -26.19 15.76 24.97
CA ALA A 539 -27.03 15.90 26.16
C ALA A 539 -28.35 15.12 26.08
N THR A 540 -28.69 14.56 24.91
CA THR A 540 -29.94 13.83 24.70
C THR A 540 -29.68 12.33 24.89
N PRO A 541 -30.19 11.67 25.95
CA PRO A 541 -30.00 10.24 26.15
C PRO A 541 -30.60 9.48 24.96
N ASN A 542 -29.80 8.59 24.37
CA ASN A 542 -30.19 7.79 23.22
C ASN A 542 -31.22 6.74 23.67
N ASP A 543 -32.50 7.12 23.73
CA ASP A 543 -33.65 6.27 24.10
C ASP A 543 -34.25 5.54 22.88
N ASP A 544 -33.53 5.42 21.76
CA ASP A 544 -34.04 4.79 20.53
C ASP A 544 -33.38 3.42 20.27
N PRO A 545 -34.03 2.29 20.62
CA PRO A 545 -33.45 0.96 20.49
C PRO A 545 -33.54 0.34 19.08
N ASP A 546 -33.99 1.08 18.06
CA ASP A 546 -34.18 0.55 16.70
C ASP A 546 -33.45 1.40 15.64
N VAL A 547 -32.14 1.19 15.49
CA VAL A 547 -31.47 1.47 14.21
C VAL A 547 -30.65 0.24 13.83
N PRO A 548 -30.97 -0.44 12.72
CA PRO A 548 -30.18 -1.56 12.22
C PRO A 548 -28.91 -0.99 11.55
N PHE A 549 -27.75 -1.33 12.09
CA PHE A 549 -26.47 -1.29 11.39
C PHE A 549 -26.09 -2.69 10.92
#